data_AF-A0A8S2RCH8-F1
#
_entry.id   AF-A0A8S2RCH8-F1
#
_cell.length_a   1.000
_cell.length_b   1.000
_cell.length_c   1.000
_cell.angle_alpha   90.00
_cell.angle_beta   90.00
_cell.angle_gamma   90.00
#
_symmetry.space_group_name_H-M   'P 1'
#
loop_
_entity.id
_entity.type
_entity.pdbx_description
1 polymer ?
#
loop_
_entity_poly.entity_id
_entity_poly.type
_entity_poly.pdbx_seq_one_letter_code
_entity_poly.pdbx_strand_id
1 'polypeptide(L)'
;MVVALSGTNQLAIFMGYNNGVSDWPQCHSVGSGKGPVSACIDEFNVNYRTDIILVNQVSEVVTVLFDYDNESFSKIKVFKPVTGSLPTTVSI
;
A
#
# COMPACT_ATOMS: atom_id res chain seq x y z
N MET A 1 2.07 6.26 9.19
CA MET A 1 3.26 5.70 8.52
C MET A 1 2.91 4.34 7.96
N VAL A 2 3.54 3.92 6.85
CA VAL A 2 3.29 2.60 6.25
C VAL A 2 4.60 1.87 5.97
N VAL A 3 4.58 0.55 6.07
CA VAL A 3 5.74 -0.32 5.81
C VAL A 3 5.30 -1.50 4.95
N ALA A 4 5.97 -1.70 3.82
CA ALA A 4 5.79 -2.88 2.97
C ALA A 4 6.50 -4.09 3.58
N LEU A 5 5.77 -5.18 3.79
CA LEU A 5 6.29 -6.43 4.34
C LEU A 5 6.36 -7.48 3.22
N SER A 6 7.50 -7.52 2.52
CA SER A 6 7.69 -8.38 1.35
C SER A 6 7.54 -9.87 1.66
N GLY A 7 8.07 -10.32 2.80
CA GLY A 7 8.06 -11.71 3.22
C GLY A 7 6.69 -12.27 3.58
N THR A 8 5.80 -11.44 4.15
CA THR A 8 4.42 -11.84 4.49
C THR A 8 3.39 -11.36 3.47
N ASN A 9 3.82 -10.60 2.47
CA ASN A 9 2.97 -9.97 1.47
C ASN A 9 1.87 -9.08 2.09
N GLN A 10 2.28 -8.24 3.03
CA GLN A 10 1.38 -7.36 3.76
C GLN A 10 1.87 -5.91 3.74
N LEU A 11 0.96 -5.01 4.06
CA LEU A 11 1.22 -3.62 4.38
C LEU A 11 0.94 -3.41 5.86
N ALA A 12 1.95 -2.99 6.61
CA ALA A 12 1.77 -2.55 7.99
C ALA A 12 1.47 -1.05 8.02
N ILE A 13 0.37 -0.67 8.67
CA ILE A 13 -0.06 0.71 8.86
C ILE A 13 0.11 1.07 10.33
N PHE A 14 0.96 2.05 10.58
CA PHE A 14 1.19 2.60 11.90
C PHE A 14 0.36 3.87 12.04
N MET A 15 -0.66 3.79 12.88
CA MET A 15 -1.56 4.90 13.20
C MET A 15 -0.87 5.90 14.11
N GLY A 16 -1.02 7.19 13.79
CA GLY A 16 -0.64 8.28 14.67
C GLY A 16 -1.84 8.73 15.50
N TYR A 17 -1.67 8.78 16.81
CA TYR A 17 -2.58 9.41 17.74
C TYR A 17 -1.94 10.69 18.29
N ASN A 18 -2.71 11.54 18.98
CA ASN A 18 -2.23 12.80 19.56
C ASN A 18 -1.02 12.64 20.52
N ASN A 19 -0.74 11.42 20.97
CA ASN A 19 0.35 11.03 21.87
C ASN A 19 1.49 10.24 21.20
N GLY A 20 1.48 10.06 19.87
CA GLY A 20 2.56 9.40 19.14
C GLY A 20 2.07 8.34 18.14
N VAL A 21 3.01 7.57 17.59
CA VAL A 21 2.73 6.46 16.66
C VAL A 21 2.49 5.18 17.47
N SER A 22 1.47 4.40 17.11
CA SER A 22 1.18 3.10 17.72
C SER A 22 2.32 2.11 17.50
N ASP A 23 2.72 1.38 18.55
CA ASP A 23 3.68 0.28 18.45
C ASP A 23 3.07 -0.98 17.81
N TRP A 24 1.74 -1.08 17.74
CA TRP A 24 1.01 -2.17 17.10
C TRP A 24 0.47 -1.72 15.75
N PRO A 25 1.11 -2.11 14.62
CA PRO A 25 0.61 -1.79 13.30
C PRO A 25 -0.59 -2.67 12.93
N GLN A 26 -1.49 -2.12 12.13
CA GLN A 26 -2.51 -2.89 11.44
C GLN A 26 -1.92 -3.48 10.15
N CYS A 27 -2.00 -4.80 10.00
CA CYS A 27 -1.46 -5.51 8.84
C CYS A 27 -2.57 -5.82 7.83
N HIS A 28 -2.46 -5.27 6.64
CA HIS A 28 -3.40 -5.48 5.55
C HIS A 28 -2.79 -6.36 4.46
N SER A 29 -3.57 -7.32 3.96
CA SER A 29 -3.19 -8.06 2.76
C SER A 29 -3.30 -7.14 1.54
N VAL A 30 -2.26 -7.12 0.70
CA VAL A 30 -2.13 -6.19 -0.43
C VAL A 30 -2.80 -6.70 -1.72
N GLY A 31 -3.82 -7.54 -1.56
CA GLY A 31 -4.56 -8.17 -2.65
C GLY A 31 -3.71 -9.22 -3.40
N SER A 32 -3.84 -9.25 -4.73
CA SER A 32 -3.16 -10.24 -5.58
C SER A 32 -1.69 -9.92 -5.89
N GLY A 33 -1.20 -8.74 -5.46
CA GLY A 33 0.20 -8.38 -5.55
C GLY A 33 1.06 -9.24 -4.63
N LYS A 34 2.29 -9.57 -5.03
CA LYS A 34 3.30 -10.31 -4.26
C LYS A 34 4.63 -9.60 -4.24
N GLY A 35 5.30 -9.67 -3.08
CA GLY A 35 6.61 -9.06 -2.88
C GLY A 35 6.54 -7.54 -3.03
N PRO A 36 5.76 -6.84 -2.17
CA PRO A 36 5.78 -5.39 -2.15
C PRO A 36 7.20 -4.92 -1.78
N VAL A 37 7.78 -4.08 -2.62
CA VAL A 37 9.15 -3.55 -2.46
C VAL A 37 9.18 -2.05 -2.17
N SER A 38 8.08 -1.36 -2.49
CA SER A 38 7.95 0.08 -2.31
C SER A 38 6.48 0.44 -2.08
N ALA A 39 6.26 1.49 -1.30
CA ALA A 39 4.94 2.01 -0.99
C ALA A 39 5.00 3.54 -0.91
N CYS A 40 3.94 4.23 -1.35
CA CYS A 40 3.74 5.64 -1.07
C CYS A 40 2.32 5.90 -0.58
N ILE A 41 2.18 6.95 0.21
CA ILE A 41 0.91 7.41 0.79
C ILE A 41 0.64 8.79 0.20
N ASP A 42 -0.55 8.99 -0.36
CA ASP A 42 -1.03 10.31 -0.75
C ASP A 42 -2.55 10.31 -0.98
N GLU A 43 -3.07 11.44 -1.44
CA GLU A 43 -4.46 11.72 -1.79
C GLU A 43 -4.62 11.58 -3.33
N PHE A 44 -4.58 10.36 -3.86
CA PHE A 44 -4.44 10.12 -5.31
C PHE A 44 -5.72 10.36 -6.12
N ASN A 45 -6.90 10.36 -5.49
CA ASN A 45 -8.19 10.46 -6.17
C ASN A 45 -9.00 11.74 -5.85
N VAL A 46 -8.41 12.71 -5.13
CA VAL A 46 -8.98 14.05 -4.83
C VAL A 46 -10.30 14.01 -4.07
N ASN A 47 -10.43 13.09 -3.10
CA ASN A 47 -11.59 12.94 -2.22
C ASN A 47 -11.29 13.16 -0.72
N TYR A 48 -10.09 13.64 -0.37
CA TYR A 48 -9.65 13.89 1.01
C TYR A 48 -9.50 12.64 1.89
N ARG A 49 -9.31 11.47 1.28
CA ARG A 49 -9.01 10.23 2.00
C ARG A 49 -7.61 9.73 1.66
N THR A 50 -7.03 8.99 2.60
CA THR A 50 -5.69 8.44 2.41
C THR A 50 -5.73 7.26 1.45
N ASP A 51 -4.98 7.37 0.37
CA ASP A 51 -4.71 6.30 -0.57
C ASP A 51 -3.28 5.81 -0.42
N ILE A 52 -3.03 4.57 -0.83
CA ILE A 52 -1.70 3.96 -0.78
C ILE A 52 -1.44 3.23 -2.10
N ILE A 53 -0.28 3.50 -2.70
CA ILE A 53 0.21 2.74 -3.84
C ILE A 53 1.30 1.79 -3.35
N LEU A 54 1.25 0.56 -3.84
CA LEU A 54 2.21 -0.50 -3.59
C LEU A 54 2.77 -1.03 -4.89
N VAL A 55 4.10 -1.16 -4.93
CA VAL A 55 4.81 -1.80 -6.04
C VAL A 55 5.13 -3.23 -5.66
N ASN A 56 4.54 -4.18 -6.38
CA ASN A 56 4.68 -5.61 -6.13
C ASN A 56 5.56 -6.24 -7.22
N GLN A 57 6.86 -6.31 -6.96
CA GLN A 57 7.86 -6.70 -7.94
C GLN A 57 7.69 -8.16 -8.40
N VAL A 58 7.45 -9.09 -7.45
CA VAL A 58 7.39 -10.54 -7.75
C VAL A 58 6.18 -10.88 -8.62
N SER A 59 5.04 -10.23 -8.38
CA SER A 59 3.84 -10.41 -9.20
C SER A 59 3.80 -9.51 -10.44
N GLU A 60 4.77 -8.60 -10.60
CA GLU A 60 4.80 -7.59 -11.66
C GLU A 60 3.53 -6.72 -11.72
N VAL A 61 3.01 -6.29 -10.57
CA VAL A 61 1.82 -5.43 -10.52
C VAL A 61 2.03 -4.22 -9.61
N VAL A 62 1.28 -3.16 -9.88
CA VAL A 62 1.09 -2.04 -8.96
C VAL A 62 -0.31 -2.14 -8.36
N THR A 63 -0.41 -2.16 -7.04
CA THR A 63 -1.70 -2.19 -6.33
C THR A 63 -1.96 -0.82 -5.74
N VAL A 64 -3.16 -0.29 -5.92
CA VAL A 64 -3.63 0.95 -5.29
C VAL A 64 -4.75 0.60 -4.33
N LEU A 65 -4.57 0.98 -3.07
CA LEU A 65 -5.52 0.85 -1.98
C LEU A 65 -6.14 2.23 -1.77
N PHE A 66 -7.44 2.35 -2.00
CA PHE A 66 -8.14 3.63 -1.93
C PHE A 66 -8.92 3.78 -0.63
N ASP A 67 -9.04 5.04 -0.21
CA ASP A 67 -9.96 5.52 0.80
C ASP A 67 -9.83 4.77 2.14
N TYR A 68 -8.65 4.85 2.75
CA TYR A 68 -8.44 4.27 4.08
C TYR A 68 -9.32 4.98 5.12
N ASP A 69 -10.24 4.23 5.72
CA ASP A 69 -11.15 4.70 6.76
C ASP A 69 -11.61 3.55 7.65
N ASN A 70 -11.86 3.84 8.93
CA ASN A 70 -12.29 2.88 9.94
C ASN A 70 -11.52 1.55 9.87
N GLU A 71 -10.18 1.66 9.81
CA GLU A 71 -9.23 0.54 9.74
C GLU A 71 -9.37 -0.35 8.48
N SER A 72 -9.92 0.16 7.39
CA SER A 72 -10.10 -0.60 6.14
C SER A 72 -9.98 0.26 4.88
N PHE A 73 -9.78 -0.36 3.72
CA PHE A 73 -9.80 0.33 2.43
C PHE A 73 -11.12 0.07 1.72
N SER A 74 -11.71 1.11 1.13
CA SER A 74 -12.97 0.99 0.39
C SER A 74 -12.80 0.17 -0.89
N LYS A 75 -11.61 0.24 -1.50
CA LYS A 75 -11.37 -0.28 -2.84
C LYS A 75 -9.91 -0.63 -3.06
N ILE A 76 -9.69 -1.74 -3.76
CA ILE A 76 -8.36 -2.18 -4.21
C ILE A 76 -8.38 -2.23 -5.74
N LYS A 77 -7.40 -1.60 -6.39
CA LYS A 77 -7.21 -1.64 -7.84
C LYS A 77 -5.83 -2.18 -8.16
N VAL A 78 -5.76 -3.11 -9.10
CA VAL A 78 -4.50 -3.71 -9.55
C VAL A 78 -4.23 -3.27 -10.97
N PHE A 79 -3.05 -2.70 -11.19
CA PHE A 79 -2.53 -2.32 -12.49
C PHE A 79 -1.42 -3.29 -12.88
N LYS A 80 -1.56 -3.87 -14.07
CA LYS A 80 -0.53 -4.70 -14.67
C LYS A 80 0.21 -3.84 -15.70
N PRO A 81 1.47 -3.47 -15.45
CA PRO A 81 2.29 -2.81 -16.46
C PRO A 81 2.65 -3.81 -17.57
N VAL A 82 3.52 -3.40 -18.48
CA VAL A 82 4.06 -4.29 -19.52
C VAL A 82 4.73 -5.51 -18.86
N THR A 83 4.42 -6.71 -19.34
CA THR A 83 5.03 -7.95 -18.86
C THR A 83 6.56 -7.87 -18.90
N GLY A 84 7.22 -8.31 -17.83
CA GLY A 84 8.67 -8.24 -17.67
C GLY A 84 9.20 -6.87 -17.26
N SER A 85 8.34 -5.89 -16.95
CA SER A 85 8.75 -4.54 -16.51
C SER A 85 9.35 -4.50 -15.11
N LEU A 86 9.09 -5.51 -14.26
CA LEU A 86 9.62 -5.66 -12.90
C LEU A 86 9.62 -4.33 -12.12
N PRO A 87 8.44 -3.75 -11.81
CA PRO A 87 8.38 -2.44 -11.16
C PRO A 87 9.10 -2.49 -9.81
N THR A 88 9.88 -1.46 -9.51
CA THR A 88 10.80 -1.43 -8.35
C THR A 88 10.45 -0.38 -7.32
N THR A 89 9.97 0.79 -7.75
CA THR A 89 9.78 1.93 -6.86
C THR A 89 8.57 2.75 -7.24
N VAL A 90 7.96 3.36 -6.22
CA VAL A 90 7.01 4.45 -6.36
C VAL A 90 7.44 5.56 -5.39
N SER A 91 7.36 6.81 -5.83
CA SER A 91 7.67 7.99 -5.04
C SER A 91 6.74 9.12 -5.42
N ILE A 92 6.50 10.01 -4.47
CA ILE A 92 5.79 11.28 -4.61
C ILE A 92 6.77 12.42 -4.33
#